data_AF-A0A2V5WVI0-F1
#
_entry.id   AF-A0A2V5WVI0-F1
#
_cell.length_a   1.000
_cell.length_b   1.000
_cell.length_c   1.000
_cell.angle_alpha   90.00
_cell.angle_beta   90.00
_cell.angle_gamma   90.00
#
_symmetry.space_group_name_H-M   'P 1'
#
loop_
_entity.id
_entity.type
_entity.pdbx_description
1 polymer ?
#
loop_
_entity_poly.entity_id
_entity_poly.type
_entity_poly.pdbx_seq_one_letter_code
_entity_poly.pdbx_strand_id
1 'polypeptide(L)'
;MGITEKHLLVQANNCIRPVSFKHLDKITVCQPKELALSSGDRLQLKANGDGTDGRKLANGELVTVKKVHSDGRIALEDGRMLDKDYRQFVRGYAVTSYAAQGKTMDDVLFSDSAVKAATNEKQWYVTISRGRKGIKIFTADKIQLRQNVARSGDRTLALDIARPEESFAHRLAQIWNRGLAYVLDVRRSQRESAQRQAQDIGESESVKPSEIVSQSQTIRQTRTIVHKQHQTQRYGRGGIGV
;
A
#
# COMPACT_ATOMS: atom_id res chain seq x y z
N MET A 1 23.05 7.20 30.23
CA MET A 1 23.38 7.97 29.00
C MET A 1 23.27 9.43 29.33
N GLY A 2 24.31 10.21 29.06
CA GLY A 2 24.31 11.67 29.24
C GLY A 2 24.52 12.35 27.89
N ILE A 3 23.97 13.54 27.72
CA ILE A 3 24.15 14.34 26.51
C ILE A 3 24.72 15.70 26.94
N THR A 4 25.73 16.16 26.21
CA THR A 4 26.30 17.51 26.34
C THR A 4 25.97 18.31 25.08
N GLU A 5 26.31 19.59 25.04
CA GLU A 5 26.04 20.43 23.86
C GLU A 5 26.63 19.89 22.53
N LYS A 6 27.75 19.16 22.60
CA LYS A 6 28.50 18.71 21.40
C LYS A 6 28.77 17.21 21.34
N HIS A 7 28.47 16.46 22.41
CA HIS A 7 28.82 15.06 22.55
C HIS A 7 27.69 14.23 23.18
N LEU A 8 27.57 13.00 22.70
CA LEU A 8 26.85 11.90 23.34
C LEU A 8 27.81 11.17 24.28
N LEU A 9 27.46 11.00 25.55
CA LEU A 9 28.27 10.25 26.51
C LEU A 9 27.87 8.77 26.47
N VAL A 10 28.75 7.93 25.95
CA VAL A 10 28.57 6.49 25.87
C VAL A 10 29.34 5.81 26.99
N GLN A 11 28.69 4.90 27.70
CA GLN A 11 29.31 4.11 28.77
C GLN A 11 29.58 2.69 28.27
N ALA A 12 30.81 2.21 28.41
CA ALA A 12 31.21 0.84 28.12
C ALA A 12 32.30 0.40 29.11
N ASN A 13 32.20 -0.82 29.65
CA ASN A 13 33.20 -1.39 30.58
C ASN A 13 33.57 -0.43 31.74
N ASN A 14 32.55 0.15 32.39
CA ASN A 14 32.69 1.17 33.44
C ASN A 14 33.46 2.45 33.05
N CYS A 15 33.76 2.64 31.77
CA CYS A 15 34.35 3.85 31.23
C CYS A 15 33.29 4.69 30.52
N ILE A 16 33.32 6.00 30.72
CA ILE A 16 32.49 6.94 29.98
C ILE A 16 33.36 7.59 28.90
N ARG A 17 32.90 7.54 27.64
CA ARG A 17 33.57 8.17 26.50
C ARG A 17 32.64 9.16 25.80
N PRO A 18 33.07 10.41 25.58
CA PRO A 18 32.32 11.36 24.77
C PRO A 18 32.47 11.02 23.29
N VAL A 19 31.35 10.95 22.57
CA VAL A 19 31.30 10.80 21.11
C VAL A 19 30.73 12.07 20.51
N SER A 20 31.49 12.72 19.63
CA SER A 20 31.05 13.97 18.99
C SER A 20 29.81 13.75 18.13
N PHE A 21 28.91 14.74 18.11
CA PHE A 21 27.75 14.73 17.22
C PHE A 21 28.10 14.61 15.73
N LYS A 22 29.32 15.01 15.35
CA LYS A 22 29.87 14.83 14.00
C LYS A 22 30.10 13.37 13.60
N HIS A 23 29.97 12.42 14.52
CA HIS A 23 30.23 11.00 14.29
C HIS A 23 29.03 10.10 14.63
N LEU A 24 27.86 10.67 14.92
CA LEU A 24 26.68 9.88 15.27
C LEU A 24 26.17 9.02 14.11
N ASP A 25 26.45 9.43 12.87
CA ASP A 25 26.16 8.67 11.65
C ASP A 25 26.89 7.32 11.57
N LYS A 26 27.95 7.14 12.37
CA LYS A 26 28.77 5.93 12.42
C LYS A 26 28.38 4.99 13.57
N ILE A 27 27.39 5.35 14.37
CA ILE A 27 26.97 4.56 15.52
C ILE A 27 25.77 3.70 15.13
N THR A 28 25.88 2.41 15.42
CA THR A 28 24.73 1.51 15.36
C THR A 28 24.08 1.45 16.74
N VAL A 29 22.79 1.76 16.80
CA VAL A 29 21.99 1.63 18.02
C VAL A 29 21.30 0.28 18.02
N CYS A 30 21.42 -0.46 19.11
CA CYS A 30 20.76 -1.76 19.29
C CYS A 30 19.82 -1.69 20.48
N GLN A 31 18.66 -2.35 20.36
CA GLN A 31 17.77 -2.59 21.47
C GLN A 31 18.09 -3.95 22.09
N PRO A 32 18.46 -4.03 23.38
CA PRO A 32 18.62 -5.31 24.05
C PRO A 32 17.32 -6.10 24.03
N LYS A 33 17.41 -7.37 23.69
CA LYS A 33 16.27 -8.29 23.69
C LYS A 33 16.72 -9.65 24.21
N GLU A 34 15.94 -10.20 25.13
CA GLU A 34 16.15 -11.56 25.60
C GLU A 34 15.76 -12.56 24.50
N LEU A 35 16.65 -13.53 24.28
CA LEU A 35 16.45 -14.57 23.28
C LEU A 35 16.95 -15.91 23.84
N ALA A 36 16.03 -16.80 24.17
CA ALA A 36 16.36 -18.16 24.55
C ALA A 36 16.94 -18.91 23.34
N LEU A 37 18.11 -19.51 23.51
CA LEU A 37 18.82 -20.27 22.46
C LEU A 37 19.03 -21.71 22.88
N SER A 38 18.93 -22.61 21.91
CA SER A 38 19.19 -24.04 22.06
C SER A 38 20.03 -24.58 20.90
N SER A 39 20.60 -25.76 21.08
CA SER A 39 21.25 -26.48 19.97
C SER A 39 20.25 -26.70 18.84
N GLY A 40 20.70 -26.52 17.59
CA GLY A 40 19.87 -26.58 16.38
C GLY A 40 19.16 -25.27 16.04
N ASP A 41 19.22 -24.23 16.89
CA ASP A 41 18.60 -22.95 16.58
C ASP A 41 19.26 -22.28 15.37
N ARG A 42 18.46 -21.74 14.45
CA ARG A 42 18.96 -20.88 13.38
C ARG A 42 19.02 -19.43 13.82
N LEU A 43 20.13 -18.77 13.50
CA LEU A 43 20.36 -17.35 13.73
C LEU A 43 20.63 -16.64 12.41
N GLN A 44 20.19 -15.39 12.31
CA GLN A 44 20.62 -14.45 11.29
C GLN A 44 21.54 -13.41 11.91
N LEU A 45 22.76 -13.32 11.38
CA LEU A 45 23.74 -12.33 11.81
C LEU A 45 23.34 -10.93 11.29
N LYS A 46 23.48 -9.90 12.11
CA LYS A 46 23.04 -8.53 11.82
C LYS A 46 24.19 -7.52 11.73
N ALA A 47 25.41 -7.96 11.96
CA ALA A 47 26.61 -7.14 11.83
C ALA A 47 27.78 -7.93 11.30
N ASN A 48 28.66 -7.25 10.57
CA ASN A 48 29.93 -7.83 10.19
C ASN A 48 30.83 -7.94 11.42
N GLY A 49 31.65 -8.97 11.48
CA GLY A 49 32.58 -9.16 12.57
C GLY A 49 33.55 -10.30 12.29
N ASP A 50 34.22 -10.73 13.34
CA ASP A 50 35.18 -11.82 13.33
C ASP A 50 34.74 -12.88 14.34
N GLY A 51 34.80 -14.15 13.94
CA GLY A 51 34.72 -15.27 14.86
C GLY A 51 36.00 -15.37 15.68
N THR A 52 35.95 -16.10 16.80
CA THR A 52 37.14 -16.29 17.65
C THR A 52 38.25 -17.07 16.92
N ASP A 53 37.92 -17.74 15.82
CA ASP A 53 38.83 -18.45 14.93
C ASP A 53 39.42 -17.57 13.81
N GLY A 54 39.11 -16.27 13.80
CA GLY A 54 39.56 -15.31 12.80
C GLY A 54 38.79 -15.35 11.48
N ARG A 55 37.77 -16.21 11.36
CA ARG A 55 36.90 -16.24 10.17
C ARG A 55 35.89 -15.11 10.23
N LYS A 56 35.57 -14.53 9.07
CA LYS A 56 34.61 -13.42 8.99
C LYS A 56 33.19 -13.89 9.25
N LEU A 57 32.44 -13.02 9.93
CA LEU A 57 31.00 -13.09 10.13
C LEU A 57 30.35 -12.03 9.24
N ALA A 58 29.38 -12.41 8.42
CA ALA A 58 28.75 -11.50 7.47
C ALA A 58 27.32 -11.12 7.89
N ASN A 59 26.97 -9.85 7.71
CA ASN A 59 25.59 -9.40 7.90
C ASN A 59 24.64 -10.11 6.90
N GLY A 60 23.52 -10.63 7.40
CA GLY A 60 22.51 -11.36 6.62
C GLY A 60 22.80 -12.86 6.47
N GLU A 61 23.95 -13.33 6.96
CA GLU A 61 24.32 -14.74 7.02
C GLU A 61 23.41 -15.51 7.97
N LEU A 62 23.07 -16.75 7.58
CA LEU A 62 22.31 -17.68 8.41
C LEU A 62 23.27 -18.72 8.97
N VAL A 63 23.27 -18.88 10.29
CA VAL A 63 24.12 -19.86 11.00
C VAL A 63 23.27 -20.72 11.92
N THR A 64 23.76 -21.92 12.23
CA THR A 64 23.08 -22.85 13.15
C THR A 64 23.89 -22.97 14.44
N VAL A 65 23.20 -22.88 15.57
CA VAL A 65 23.78 -23.06 16.90
C VAL A 65 24.08 -24.54 17.12
N LYS A 66 25.34 -24.87 17.41
CA LYS A 66 25.75 -26.21 17.85
C LYS A 66 25.69 -26.33 19.38
N LYS A 67 26.17 -25.32 20.09
CA LYS A 67 26.18 -25.30 21.56
C LYS A 67 26.31 -23.87 22.08
N VAL A 68 25.61 -23.59 23.17
CA VAL A 68 25.82 -22.37 23.97
C VAL A 68 26.70 -22.74 25.15
N HIS A 69 27.81 -22.04 25.33
CA HIS A 69 28.74 -22.25 26.44
C HIS A 69 28.33 -21.43 27.67
N SER A 70 28.75 -21.90 28.85
CA SER A 70 28.48 -21.22 30.13
C SER A 70 29.13 -19.84 30.24
N ASP A 71 30.19 -19.58 29.48
CA ASP A 71 30.86 -18.27 29.37
C ASP A 71 30.17 -17.31 28.40
N GLY A 72 29.06 -17.72 27.78
CA GLY A 72 28.30 -16.93 26.83
C GLY A 72 28.78 -17.01 25.39
N ARG A 73 29.83 -17.78 25.06
CA ARG A 73 30.20 -18.04 23.67
C ARG A 73 29.21 -18.99 23.00
N ILE A 74 29.04 -18.85 21.69
CA ILE A 74 28.13 -19.69 20.91
C ILE A 74 28.94 -20.43 19.84
N ALA A 75 29.02 -21.75 19.95
CA ALA A 75 29.61 -22.60 18.94
C ALA A 75 28.59 -22.81 17.81
N LEU A 76 29.04 -22.65 16.57
CA LEU A 76 28.25 -22.86 15.37
C LEU A 76 28.52 -24.24 14.76
N GLU A 77 27.58 -24.75 13.96
CA GLU A 77 27.73 -26.07 13.32
C GLU A 77 28.88 -26.11 12.30
N ASP A 78 29.20 -24.99 11.67
CA ASP A 78 30.31 -24.84 10.71
C ASP A 78 31.70 -24.76 11.38
N GLY A 79 31.75 -24.89 12.71
CA GLY A 79 32.96 -24.86 13.51
C GLY A 79 33.41 -23.46 13.95
N ARG A 80 32.77 -22.39 13.46
CA ARG A 80 33.02 -21.03 13.97
C ARG A 80 32.49 -20.87 15.39
N MET A 81 33.00 -19.88 16.09
CA MET A 81 32.53 -19.54 17.43
C MET A 81 32.29 -18.03 17.53
N LEU A 82 31.07 -17.68 17.93
CA LEU A 82 30.69 -16.31 18.23
C LEU A 82 31.17 -15.95 19.63
N ASP A 83 31.81 -14.78 19.73
CA ASP A 83 32.26 -14.25 21.01
C ASP A 83 31.09 -13.92 21.94
N LYS A 84 31.35 -13.86 23.25
CA LYS A 84 30.36 -13.47 24.25
C LYS A 84 29.84 -12.04 24.05
N ASP A 85 30.61 -11.18 23.39
CA ASP A 85 30.24 -9.79 23.15
C ASP A 85 29.54 -9.62 21.79
N TYR A 86 29.62 -10.63 20.90
CA TYR A 86 28.87 -10.63 19.65
C TYR A 86 27.39 -10.94 19.94
N ARG A 87 26.54 -9.89 19.99
CA ARG A 87 25.10 -9.99 20.28
C ARG A 87 24.20 -9.38 19.21
N GLN A 88 24.76 -9.13 18.03
CA GLN A 88 24.05 -8.54 16.90
C GLN A 88 23.52 -9.67 16.00
N PHE A 89 22.53 -10.40 16.48
CA PHE A 89 21.84 -11.45 15.73
C PHE A 89 20.36 -11.55 16.14
N VAL A 90 19.57 -12.17 15.27
CA VAL A 90 18.15 -12.48 15.50
C VAL A 90 17.88 -13.94 15.13
N ARG A 91 16.67 -14.46 15.40
CA ARG A 91 16.28 -15.80 14.90
C ARG A 91 16.30 -15.82 13.37
N GLY A 92 16.87 -16.88 12.80
CA GLY A 92 17.07 -17.09 11.37
C GLY A 92 16.01 -17.95 10.67
N TYR A 93 14.85 -18.17 11.31
CA TYR A 93 13.77 -19.00 10.73
C TYR A 93 12.91 -18.26 9.70
N ALA A 94 12.75 -16.96 9.90
CA ALA A 94 12.04 -16.09 8.99
C ALA A 94 12.92 -14.87 8.73
N VAL A 95 13.06 -14.51 7.46
CA VAL A 95 13.79 -13.33 7.01
C VAL A 95 12.83 -12.41 6.28
N THR A 96 13.10 -11.12 6.29
CA THR A 96 12.32 -10.18 5.48
C THR A 96 12.56 -10.44 3.99
N SER A 97 11.55 -10.18 3.14
CA SER A 97 11.68 -10.33 1.68
C SER A 97 12.91 -9.63 1.12
N TYR A 98 13.24 -8.46 1.66
CA TYR A 98 14.43 -7.70 1.28
C TYR A 98 15.73 -8.45 1.64
N ALA A 99 15.82 -9.01 2.85
CA ALA A 99 17.00 -9.77 3.28
C ALA A 99 17.15 -11.13 2.56
N ALA A 100 16.10 -11.60 1.87
CA ALA A 100 16.14 -12.78 1.02
C ALA A 100 16.55 -12.48 -0.44
N GLN A 101 16.81 -11.22 -0.79
CA GLN A 101 17.21 -10.86 -2.15
C GLN A 101 18.47 -11.60 -2.58
N GLY A 102 18.45 -12.16 -3.79
CA GLY A 102 19.56 -12.95 -4.35
C GLY A 102 19.65 -14.39 -3.84
N LYS A 103 18.82 -14.79 -2.86
CA LYS A 103 18.76 -16.18 -2.38
C LYS A 103 17.72 -16.97 -3.18
N THR A 104 18.06 -18.21 -3.54
CA THR A 104 17.16 -19.12 -4.26
C THR A 104 16.87 -20.32 -3.40
N MET A 105 15.60 -20.65 -3.23
CA MET A 105 15.11 -21.76 -2.41
C MET A 105 14.22 -22.67 -3.23
N ASP A 106 14.03 -23.90 -2.78
CA ASP A 106 13.09 -24.83 -3.43
C ASP A 106 11.64 -24.38 -3.19
N ASP A 107 11.29 -24.15 -1.93
CA ASP A 107 9.97 -23.73 -1.50
C ASP A 107 10.03 -22.41 -0.72
N VAL A 108 9.11 -21.49 -1.01
CA VAL A 108 8.99 -20.21 -0.31
C VAL A 108 7.68 -20.15 0.47
N LEU A 109 7.79 -19.88 1.77
CA LEU A 109 6.65 -19.56 2.63
C LEU A 109 6.63 -18.05 2.85
N PHE A 110 5.63 -17.39 2.26
CA PHE A 110 5.47 -15.94 2.39
C PHE A 110 4.32 -15.61 3.33
N SER A 111 4.63 -14.89 4.41
CA SER A 111 3.62 -14.29 5.28
C SER A 111 3.42 -12.83 4.88
N ASP A 112 2.22 -12.49 4.43
CA ASP A 112 1.83 -11.12 4.15
C ASP A 112 1.74 -10.33 5.47
N SER A 113 2.34 -9.15 5.51
CA SER A 113 2.33 -8.29 6.69
C SER A 113 0.99 -7.55 6.85
N ALA A 114 0.09 -7.61 5.87
CA ALA A 114 -1.18 -6.85 5.76
C ALA A 114 -1.02 -5.31 5.78
N VAL A 115 0.21 -4.81 5.97
CA VAL A 115 0.56 -3.39 5.96
C VAL A 115 0.71 -2.91 4.52
N LYS A 116 -0.14 -1.97 4.10
CA LYS A 116 -0.17 -1.43 2.73
C LYS A 116 1.19 -0.88 2.25
N ALA A 117 2.03 -0.36 3.14
CA ALA A 117 3.34 0.21 2.81
C ALA A 117 4.45 -0.85 2.67
N ALA A 118 4.24 -2.06 3.21
CA ALA A 118 5.22 -3.14 3.23
C ALA A 118 4.97 -4.22 2.17
N THR A 119 3.93 -4.05 1.34
CA THR A 119 3.56 -4.96 0.27
C THR A 119 3.37 -4.15 -1.02
N ASN A 120 4.40 -4.11 -1.87
CA ASN A 120 4.36 -3.51 -3.20
C ASN A 120 4.67 -4.56 -4.28
N GLU A 121 4.40 -4.25 -5.55
CA GLU A 121 4.60 -5.17 -6.68
C GLU A 121 6.03 -5.71 -6.76
N LYS A 122 7.05 -4.86 -6.52
CA LYS A 122 8.46 -5.25 -6.60
C LYS A 122 8.84 -6.25 -5.52
N GLN A 123 8.42 -6.01 -4.28
CA GLN A 123 8.67 -6.91 -3.16
C GLN A 123 7.93 -8.24 -3.35
N TRP A 124 6.72 -8.18 -3.92
CA TRP A 124 5.94 -9.36 -4.29
C TRP A 124 6.68 -10.20 -5.34
N TYR A 125 7.10 -9.57 -6.44
CA TYR A 125 7.87 -10.21 -7.51
C TYR A 125 9.19 -10.79 -7.01
N VAL A 126 9.95 -10.02 -6.22
CA VAL A 126 11.21 -10.46 -5.63
C VAL A 126 11.02 -11.65 -4.70
N THR A 127 9.92 -11.72 -3.95
CA THR A 127 9.66 -12.83 -3.04
C THR A 127 9.25 -14.09 -3.80
N ILE A 128 8.33 -13.96 -4.77
CA ILE A 128 7.81 -15.08 -5.54
C ILE A 128 8.89 -15.72 -6.41
N SER A 129 9.71 -14.89 -7.08
CA SER A 129 10.77 -15.39 -7.96
C SER A 129 11.87 -16.19 -7.27
N ARG A 130 11.87 -16.30 -5.92
CA ARG A 130 12.89 -17.08 -5.19
C ARG A 130 12.57 -18.57 -5.09
N GLY A 131 11.32 -18.97 -5.29
CA GLY A 131 10.90 -20.37 -5.23
C GLY A 131 11.14 -21.08 -6.55
N ARG A 132 11.94 -22.15 -6.54
CA ARG A 132 12.16 -23.00 -7.73
C ARG A 132 11.03 -23.99 -7.98
N LYS A 133 10.47 -24.56 -6.90
CA LYS A 133 9.47 -25.63 -6.96
C LYS A 133 8.08 -25.13 -6.57
N GLY A 134 7.99 -24.30 -5.54
CA GLY A 134 6.69 -23.92 -5.00
C GLY A 134 6.71 -22.69 -4.11
N ILE A 135 5.55 -22.07 -3.98
CA ILE A 135 5.33 -20.89 -3.13
C ILE A 135 4.00 -21.06 -2.41
N LYS A 136 4.00 -20.82 -1.10
CA LYS A 136 2.78 -20.79 -0.27
C LYS A 136 2.66 -19.42 0.39
N ILE A 137 1.53 -18.77 0.14
CA ILE A 137 1.22 -17.43 0.63
C ILE A 137 0.22 -17.54 1.77
N PHE A 138 0.54 -16.91 2.89
CA PHE A 138 -0.34 -16.74 4.04
C PHE A 138 -0.75 -15.27 4.11
N THR A 139 -2.04 -14.99 4.00
CA THR A 139 -2.60 -13.63 4.11
C THR A 139 -3.94 -13.69 4.84
N ALA A 140 -4.24 -12.62 5.58
CA ALA A 140 -5.53 -12.46 6.26
C ALA A 140 -6.67 -12.10 5.29
N ASP A 141 -6.36 -11.35 4.21
CA ASP A 141 -7.36 -10.90 3.22
C ASP A 141 -6.79 -10.94 1.79
N LYS A 142 -7.34 -11.85 0.98
CA LYS A 142 -6.95 -12.05 -0.42
C LYS A 142 -7.26 -10.84 -1.31
N ILE A 143 -8.37 -10.14 -1.05
CA ILE A 143 -8.81 -8.99 -1.87
C ILE A 143 -7.86 -7.82 -1.60
N GLN A 144 -7.61 -7.51 -0.33
CA GLN A 144 -6.68 -6.46 0.06
C GLN A 144 -5.27 -6.71 -0.48
N LEU A 145 -4.80 -7.96 -0.38
CA LEU A 145 -3.49 -8.34 -0.91
C LEU A 145 -3.41 -8.10 -2.41
N ARG A 146 -4.42 -8.54 -3.18
CA ARG A 146 -4.46 -8.33 -4.64
C ARG A 146 -4.40 -6.84 -5.00
N GLN A 147 -5.12 -6.00 -4.27
CA GLN A 147 -5.09 -4.54 -4.46
C GLN A 147 -3.72 -3.93 -4.13
N ASN A 148 -3.04 -4.43 -3.10
CA ASN A 148 -1.72 -3.93 -2.72
C ASN A 148 -0.63 -4.36 -3.71
N VAL A 149 -0.67 -5.61 -4.20
CA VAL A 149 0.27 -6.14 -5.18
C VAL A 149 0.16 -5.42 -6.52
N ALA A 150 -1.03 -4.99 -6.92
CA ALA A 150 -1.25 -4.25 -8.17
C ALA A 150 -0.69 -2.80 -8.13
N ARG A 151 -0.19 -2.32 -6.99
CA ARG A 151 0.43 -0.99 -6.91
C ARG A 151 1.90 -1.08 -7.30
N SER A 152 2.29 -0.24 -8.26
CA SER A 152 3.70 -0.01 -8.53
C SER A 152 4.39 0.50 -7.25
N GLY A 153 5.53 -0.14 -6.92
CA GLY A 153 6.42 0.28 -5.83
C GLY A 153 7.39 1.39 -6.25
N ASP A 154 7.18 2.04 -7.40
CA ASP A 154 8.06 3.08 -7.92
C ASP A 154 8.04 4.32 -7.02
N ARG A 155 9.24 4.77 -6.67
CA ARG A 155 9.45 6.08 -6.07
C ARG A 155 9.78 7.05 -7.19
N THR A 156 9.00 8.12 -7.31
CA THR A 156 9.27 9.21 -8.24
C THR A 156 10.66 9.77 -7.98
N LEU A 157 11.49 9.86 -9.01
CA LEU A 157 12.82 10.45 -8.87
C LEU A 157 12.70 11.96 -8.73
N ALA A 158 13.62 12.60 -8.01
CA ALA A 158 13.65 14.06 -7.93
C ALA A 158 13.78 14.72 -9.32
N LEU A 159 14.42 14.03 -10.27
CA LEU A 159 14.53 14.47 -11.66
C LEU A 159 13.20 14.43 -12.41
N ASP A 160 12.31 13.48 -12.09
CA ASP A 160 10.97 13.39 -12.68
C ASP A 160 10.06 14.51 -12.16
N ILE A 161 10.31 14.99 -10.93
CA ILE A 161 9.62 16.14 -10.33
C ILE A 161 10.17 17.45 -10.89
N ALA A 162 11.48 17.51 -11.15
CA ALA A 162 12.16 18.70 -11.65
C ALA A 162 12.00 18.93 -13.17
N ARG A 163 11.36 18.00 -13.91
CA ARG A 163 11.00 18.17 -15.32
C ARG A 163 9.48 18.36 -15.43
N PRO A 164 8.98 19.61 -15.52
CA PRO A 164 7.54 19.88 -15.63
C PRO A 164 6.97 19.59 -17.03
N GLU A 165 7.80 19.20 -17.98
CA GLU A 165 7.42 19.19 -19.39
C GLU A 165 6.84 17.83 -19.81
N GLU A 166 5.75 17.88 -20.57
CA GLU A 166 5.03 16.79 -21.26
C GLU A 166 3.79 16.18 -20.56
N SER A 167 3.76 16.03 -19.23
CA SER A 167 2.65 15.29 -18.56
C SER A 167 1.37 16.10 -18.26
N PHE A 168 1.47 17.42 -18.08
CA PHE A 168 0.30 18.27 -17.79
C PHE A 168 -0.50 18.62 -19.05
N ALA A 169 0.20 18.98 -20.13
CA ALA A 169 -0.42 19.32 -21.42
C ALA A 169 -1.20 18.13 -22.02
N HIS A 170 -0.65 16.91 -21.93
CA HIS A 170 -1.32 15.70 -22.44
C HIS A 170 -2.57 15.32 -21.63
N ARG A 171 -2.58 15.53 -20.30
CA ARG A 171 -3.77 15.29 -19.46
C ARG A 171 -4.87 16.31 -19.73
N LEU A 172 -4.52 17.58 -19.94
CA LEU A 172 -5.49 18.62 -20.29
C LEU A 172 -6.08 18.38 -21.70
N ALA A 173 -5.27 17.93 -22.66
CA ALA A 173 -5.73 17.56 -24.00
C ALA A 173 -6.73 16.39 -23.99
N GLN A 174 -6.53 15.37 -23.14
CA GLN A 174 -7.50 14.28 -22.97
C GLN A 174 -8.82 14.72 -22.35
N ILE A 175 -8.79 15.69 -21.42
CA ILE A 175 -10.00 16.21 -20.78
C ILE A 175 -10.78 17.11 -21.74
N TRP A 176 -10.10 17.91 -22.56
CA TRP A 176 -10.73 18.79 -23.55
C TRP A 176 -11.36 18.03 -24.73
N ASN A 177 -10.71 16.95 -25.20
CA ASN A 177 -11.27 16.13 -26.29
C ASN A 177 -12.54 15.36 -25.88
N ARG A 178 -12.74 15.07 -24.58
CA ARG A 178 -13.98 14.48 -24.08
C ARG A 178 -15.15 15.46 -24.01
N GLY A 179 -14.88 16.73 -23.73
CA GLY A 179 -15.92 17.77 -23.69
C GLY A 179 -16.46 18.14 -25.07
N LEU A 180 -15.58 18.25 -26.08
CA LEU A 180 -15.97 18.58 -27.46
C LEU A 180 -16.80 17.47 -28.12
N ALA A 181 -16.46 16.21 -27.88
CA ALA A 181 -17.23 15.08 -28.40
C ALA A 181 -18.67 15.06 -27.86
N TYR A 182 -18.85 15.32 -26.56
CA TYR A 182 -20.18 15.39 -25.94
C TYR A 182 -21.04 16.54 -26.48
N VAL A 183 -20.44 17.73 -26.66
CA VAL A 183 -21.16 18.91 -27.18
C VAL A 183 -21.54 18.76 -28.65
N LEU A 184 -20.70 18.11 -29.47
CA LEU A 184 -21.01 17.82 -30.87
C LEU A 184 -22.12 16.77 -31.02
N ASP A 185 -22.15 15.76 -30.14
CA ASP A 185 -23.15 14.70 -30.18
C ASP A 185 -24.54 15.19 -29.74
N VAL A 186 -24.59 16.05 -28.71
CA VAL A 186 -25.83 16.70 -28.25
C VAL A 186 -26.45 17.59 -29.33
N ARG A 187 -25.64 18.30 -30.13
CA ARG A 187 -26.16 19.11 -31.26
C ARG A 187 -26.70 18.25 -32.41
N ARG A 188 -26.14 17.05 -32.64
CA ARG A 188 -26.61 16.12 -33.67
C ARG A 188 -27.95 15.48 -33.26
N SER A 189 -28.06 15.07 -32.00
CA SER A 189 -29.30 14.56 -31.38
C SER A 189 -30.48 15.56 -31.44
N GLN A 190 -30.23 16.86 -31.24
CA GLN A 190 -31.30 17.85 -31.33
C GLN A 190 -31.78 18.14 -32.77
N ARG A 191 -30.90 18.01 -33.77
CA ARG A 191 -31.28 18.16 -35.18
C ARG A 191 -32.12 16.98 -35.69
N GLU A 192 -31.78 15.77 -35.26
CA GLU A 192 -32.55 14.57 -35.59
C GLU A 192 -33.93 14.58 -34.91
N SER A 193 -34.03 15.11 -33.70
CA SER A 193 -35.31 15.26 -32.98
C SER A 193 -36.21 16.32 -33.63
N ALA A 194 -35.65 17.44 -34.09
CA ALA A 194 -36.39 18.47 -34.82
C ALA A 194 -36.88 17.99 -36.20
N GLN A 195 -36.11 17.13 -36.89
CA GLN A 195 -36.52 16.53 -38.16
C GLN A 195 -37.62 15.47 -37.99
N ARG A 196 -37.58 14.66 -36.93
CA ARG A 196 -38.67 13.72 -36.61
C ARG A 196 -39.97 14.45 -36.25
N GLN A 197 -39.88 15.55 -35.50
CA GLN A 197 -41.05 16.36 -35.16
C GLN A 197 -41.65 17.09 -36.38
N ALA A 198 -40.83 17.45 -37.36
CA ALA A 198 -41.30 18.01 -38.63
C ALA A 198 -41.92 16.97 -39.58
N GLN A 199 -41.51 15.69 -39.49
CA GLN A 199 -42.12 14.59 -40.24
C GLN A 199 -43.47 14.15 -39.64
N ASP A 200 -43.61 14.14 -38.30
CA ASP A 200 -44.89 13.83 -37.62
C ASP A 200 -45.98 14.88 -37.91
N ILE A 201 -45.60 16.15 -38.10
CA ILE A 201 -46.54 17.21 -38.47
C ILE A 201 -46.99 17.06 -39.94
N GLY A 202 -46.13 16.57 -40.83
CA GLY A 202 -46.42 16.38 -42.25
C GLY A 202 -47.22 15.12 -42.62
N GLU A 203 -47.19 14.06 -41.80
CA GLU A 203 -47.98 12.84 -42.04
C GLU A 203 -49.44 12.94 -41.53
N SER A 204 -49.77 13.96 -40.74
CA SER A 204 -51.14 14.20 -40.28
C SER A 204 -52.06 14.92 -41.29
N GLU A 205 -51.55 15.37 -42.44
CA GLU A 205 -52.30 16.11 -43.48
C GLU A 205 -52.71 15.27 -44.72
N SER A 206 -52.60 13.93 -44.69
CA SER A 206 -52.94 13.09 -45.86
C SER A 206 -53.94 11.96 -45.59
N VAL A 207 -55.15 12.30 -45.12
CA VAL A 207 -56.35 11.46 -45.35
C VAL A 207 -57.54 12.35 -45.74
N LYS A 208 -58.09 12.13 -46.93
CA LYS A 208 -59.27 12.81 -47.50
C LYS A 208 -60.60 12.15 -47.06
N PRO A 209 -61.74 12.85 -47.19
CA PRO A 209 -62.83 12.82 -46.21
C PRO A 209 -63.98 11.86 -46.56
N SER A 210 -64.65 11.33 -45.53
CA SER A 210 -66.01 10.82 -45.65
C SER A 210 -66.81 11.02 -44.36
N GLU A 211 -67.72 11.99 -44.45
CA GLU A 211 -69.12 11.92 -44.03
C GLU A 211 -69.56 11.96 -42.55
N ILE A 212 -70.27 13.07 -42.29
CA ILE A 212 -71.57 13.19 -41.61
C ILE A 212 -71.57 13.56 -40.12
N VAL A 213 -71.85 14.85 -39.95
CA VAL A 213 -72.57 15.52 -38.86
C VAL A 213 -73.68 14.64 -38.28
N SER A 214 -73.59 14.32 -36.99
CA SER A 214 -74.79 14.22 -36.15
C SER A 214 -74.47 14.51 -34.70
N GLN A 215 -75.45 15.16 -34.08
CA GLN A 215 -75.46 15.81 -32.79
C GLN A 215 -75.50 14.79 -31.64
N SER A 216 -74.99 15.19 -30.47
CA SER A 216 -75.71 15.18 -29.17
C SER A 216 -74.90 14.68 -27.96
N GLN A 217 -74.76 15.59 -26.99
CA GLN A 217 -75.01 15.40 -25.55
C GLN A 217 -74.08 14.58 -24.62
N THR A 218 -73.40 15.34 -23.75
CA THR A 218 -73.41 15.25 -22.26
C THR A 218 -72.47 14.17 -21.65
N ILE A 219 -71.56 14.46 -20.72
CA ILE A 219 -71.80 14.72 -19.28
C ILE A 219 -70.53 15.31 -18.64
N ARG A 220 -70.75 16.26 -17.73
CA ARG A 220 -69.77 16.96 -16.87
C ARG A 220 -69.37 16.13 -15.63
N GLN A 221 -68.27 16.62 -15.02
CA GLN A 221 -67.80 16.46 -13.62
C GLN A 221 -66.67 15.41 -13.50
N THR A 222 -65.54 15.70 -12.84
CA THR A 222 -65.43 16.35 -11.52
C THR A 222 -64.09 17.10 -11.32
N ARG A 223 -64.18 18.24 -10.63
CA ARG A 223 -63.09 19.01 -9.97
C ARG A 223 -62.40 18.13 -8.89
N THR A 224 -61.18 18.39 -8.43
CA THR A 224 -60.91 19.45 -7.41
C THR A 224 -59.40 19.60 -7.13
N ILE A 225 -58.99 20.87 -7.01
CA ILE A 225 -57.71 21.43 -6.58
C ILE A 225 -57.70 21.54 -5.05
N VAL A 226 -56.57 21.31 -4.34
CA VAL A 226 -56.09 22.16 -3.21
C VAL A 226 -54.59 21.97 -2.99
N HIS A 227 -53.95 23.09 -2.64
CA HIS A 227 -52.53 23.40 -2.48
C HIS A 227 -52.25 23.77 -1.00
N LYS A 228 -51.07 23.44 -0.42
CA LYS A 228 -50.30 24.18 0.63
C LYS A 228 -49.14 23.31 1.18
N GLN A 229 -47.88 23.70 1.02
CA GLN A 229 -47.01 24.60 1.83
C GLN A 229 -46.32 23.96 3.06
N HIS A 230 -44.98 23.98 2.99
CA HIS A 230 -43.92 24.10 4.03
C HIS A 230 -44.12 23.54 5.45
N GLN A 231 -43.15 22.76 5.97
CA GLN A 231 -42.04 23.27 6.79
C GLN A 231 -41.07 22.16 7.24
N THR A 232 -39.80 22.54 7.32
CA THR A 232 -38.63 21.86 7.88
C THR A 232 -38.67 21.81 9.41
N GLN A 233 -38.27 20.70 10.03
CA GLN A 233 -37.97 20.64 11.46
C GLN A 233 -36.51 20.24 11.73
N ARG A 234 -35.85 21.10 12.51
CA ARG A 234 -34.53 20.94 13.12
C ARG A 234 -34.66 20.11 14.40
N TYR A 235 -33.68 19.25 14.67
CA TYR A 235 -33.51 18.58 15.96
C TYR A 235 -32.78 19.50 16.96
N GLY A 236 -33.36 19.66 18.16
CA GLY A 236 -32.82 20.46 19.27
C GLY A 236 -32.09 19.62 20.32
N ARG A 237 -31.03 20.23 20.89
CA ARG A 237 -30.33 19.87 22.14
C ARG A 237 -31.12 20.36 23.37
N GLY A 238 -31.01 19.66 24.51
CA GLY A 238 -30.97 20.30 25.85
C GLY A 238 -31.58 19.54 27.05
N GLY A 239 -30.83 19.51 28.16
CA GLY A 239 -31.24 19.23 29.58
C GLY A 239 -30.92 17.80 30.06
N ILE A 240 -30.11 17.46 31.08
CA ILE A 240 -29.74 17.96 32.43
C ILE A 240 -30.86 17.91 33.50
N GLY A 241 -30.56 17.18 34.60
CA GLY A 241 -31.28 17.05 35.88
C GLY A 241 -31.84 15.63 36.06
N VAL A 242 -31.51 14.82 37.07
CA VAL A 242 -31.11 15.02 38.48
C VAL A 242 -30.11 13.92 38.87
#